data_AF-A0A1V5EAF7-F1
#
_entry.id   AF-A0A1V5EAF7-F1
#
_cell.length_a   1.000
_cell.length_b   1.000
_cell.length_c   1.000
_cell.angle_alpha   90.00
_cell.angle_beta   90.00
_cell.angle_gamma   90.00
#
_symmetry.space_group_name_H-M   'P 1'
#
loop_
_entity.id
_entity.type
_entity.pdbx_description
1 polymer ?
#
loop_
_entity_poly.entity_id
_entity_poly.type
_entity_poly.pdbx_seq_one_letter_code
_entity_poly.pdbx_strand_id
1 'polypeptide(L)'
;MKKRMIILFVVIVLAGCGTGRDGNPKAVPESFKVGESVYVCGCPMMCCNSVSREPGRCACNVPLRKGNVSRIREGAVFVKIDDGREKRFFITNR
;
A
#
# COMPACT_ATOMS: atom_id res chain seq x y z
N MET A 1 -21.10 -20.41 47.42
CA MET A 1 -20.11 -19.38 47.04
C MET A 1 -19.06 -19.86 46.03
N LYS A 2 -18.41 -21.02 46.24
CA LYS A 2 -17.27 -21.49 45.42
C LYS A 2 -17.59 -21.84 43.96
N LYS A 3 -18.78 -22.40 43.66
CA LYS A 3 -19.23 -22.71 42.28
C LYS A 3 -19.52 -21.46 41.43
N ARG A 4 -20.06 -20.39 42.02
CA ARG A 4 -20.32 -19.13 41.30
C ARG A 4 -19.03 -18.37 40.95
N MET A 5 -17.99 -18.51 41.78
CA MET A 5 -16.67 -17.92 41.55
C MET A 5 -15.87 -18.63 40.44
N ILE A 6 -16.05 -19.96 40.31
CA ILE A 6 -15.43 -20.74 39.22
C ILE A 6 -16.07 -20.38 37.87
N ILE A 7 -17.40 -20.21 37.82
CA ILE A 7 -18.11 -19.80 36.60
C ILE A 7 -17.65 -18.41 36.15
N LEU A 8 -17.40 -17.49 37.09
CA LEU A 8 -16.94 -16.13 36.77
C LEU A 8 -15.50 -16.11 36.21
N PHE A 9 -14.63 -17.01 36.70
CA PHE A 9 -13.25 -17.14 36.20
C PHE A 9 -13.17 -17.79 34.80
N VAL A 10 -14.03 -18.76 34.50
CA VAL A 10 -14.05 -19.42 33.17
C VAL A 10 -14.52 -18.45 32.07
N VAL A 11 -15.47 -17.56 32.37
CA VAL A 11 -15.96 -16.58 31.38
C VAL A 11 -14.91 -15.52 31.03
N ILE A 12 -14.03 -15.15 31.98
CA ILE A 12 -12.99 -14.14 31.77
C ILE A 12 -11.82 -14.67 30.93
N VAL A 13 -11.49 -15.97 31.01
CA VAL A 13 -10.38 -16.57 30.25
C VAL A 13 -10.74 -16.80 28.77
N LEU A 14 -12.01 -17.04 28.44
CA LEU A 14 -12.48 -17.20 27.06
C LEU A 14 -12.60 -15.87 26.28
N ALA A 15 -12.50 -14.71 26.96
CA ALA A 15 -12.53 -13.39 26.32
C ALA A 15 -11.13 -12.81 26.01
N GLY A 16 -10.04 -13.51 26.36
CA GLY A 16 -8.68 -12.96 26.34
C GLY A 16 -7.86 -13.13 25.06
N CYS A 17 -8.33 -13.87 24.05
CA CYS A 17 -7.57 -14.10 22.81
C CYS A 17 -8.34 -13.58 21.59
N GLY A 18 -8.43 -12.25 21.45
CA GLY A 18 -9.25 -11.67 20.38
C GLY A 18 -9.05 -10.21 20.06
N THR A 19 -7.87 -9.63 20.29
CA THR A 19 -7.48 -8.34 19.68
C THR A 19 -6.08 -8.53 19.13
N GLY A 20 -5.91 -9.03 17.91
CA GLY A 20 -6.23 -8.25 16.72
C GLY A 20 -5.12 -7.23 16.55
N ARG A 21 -4.06 -7.59 15.81
CA ARG A 21 -2.95 -6.69 15.47
C ARG A 21 -3.52 -5.35 14.97
N ASP A 22 -3.29 -4.27 15.70
CA ASP A 22 -3.39 -2.89 15.22
C ASP A 22 -2.27 -2.63 14.18
N GLY A 23 -2.31 -3.36 13.07
CA GLY A 23 -1.62 -2.97 11.86
C GLY A 23 -2.59 -2.16 11.04
N ASN A 24 -2.88 -0.91 11.44
CA ASN A 24 -3.57 0.05 10.58
C ASN A 24 -2.83 0.04 9.23
N PRO A 25 -3.40 -0.52 8.15
CA PRO A 25 -2.77 -0.36 6.85
C PRO A 25 -3.00 1.11 6.53
N LYS A 26 -1.95 1.93 6.67
CA LYS A 26 -2.00 3.34 6.26
C LYS A 26 -2.59 3.36 4.86
N ALA A 27 -3.81 3.91 4.76
CA ALA A 27 -4.57 3.96 3.54
C ALA A 27 -3.67 4.59 2.48
N VAL A 28 -3.36 3.80 1.46
CA VAL A 28 -2.75 4.35 0.25
C VAL A 28 -3.77 5.35 -0.30
N PRO A 29 -3.35 6.51 -0.83
CA PRO A 29 -4.28 7.45 -1.43
C PRO A 29 -5.22 6.67 -2.34
N GLU A 30 -6.50 6.82 -2.03
CA GLU A 30 -7.65 6.02 -2.48
C GLU A 30 -7.85 6.07 -4.01
N SER A 31 -6.91 6.72 -4.69
CA SER A 31 -6.85 7.06 -6.08
C SER A 31 -6.10 6.05 -6.95
N PHE A 32 -5.45 5.01 -6.44
CA PHE A 32 -4.83 4.00 -7.31
C PHE A 32 -5.42 2.61 -7.09
N LYS A 33 -5.81 1.93 -8.17
CA LYS A 33 -6.33 0.55 -8.12
C LYS A 33 -5.29 -0.44 -8.62
N VAL A 34 -5.24 -1.63 -8.01
CA VAL A 34 -4.45 -2.75 -8.53
C VAL A 34 -5.02 -3.17 -9.88
N GLY A 35 -4.15 -3.32 -10.89
CA GLY A 35 -4.53 -3.56 -12.28
C GLY A 35 -4.76 -2.29 -13.10
N GLU A 36 -4.71 -1.09 -12.50
CA GLU A 36 -4.82 0.17 -13.24
C GLU A 36 -3.52 0.45 -14.02
N SER A 37 -3.67 0.93 -15.26
CA SER A 37 -2.55 1.46 -16.03
C SER A 37 -2.24 2.89 -15.57
N VAL A 38 -0.99 3.12 -15.18
CA VAL A 38 -0.49 4.42 -14.70
C VAL A 38 0.79 4.78 -15.44
N TYR A 39 1.12 6.07 -15.45
CA TYR A 39 2.35 6.61 -16.00
C TYR A 39 3.32 6.94 -14.87
N VAL A 40 4.47 6.29 -14.86
CA VAL A 40 5.47 6.39 -13.79
C VAL A 40 6.82 6.84 -14.30
N CYS A 41 7.65 7.34 -13.39
CA CYS A 41 8.98 7.79 -13.74
C CYS A 41 9.87 6.64 -14.27
N GLY A 42 10.34 6.80 -15.51
CA GLY A 42 11.24 5.86 -16.18
C GLY A 42 12.73 6.07 -15.91
N CYS A 43 13.12 7.08 -15.10
CA CYS A 43 14.53 7.43 -14.89
C CYS A 43 15.36 6.22 -14.41
N PRO A 44 16.61 6.08 -14.89
CA PRO A 44 17.51 4.99 -14.52
C PRO A 44 17.84 5.06 -13.03
N MET A 45 18.09 6.27 -12.53
CA MET A 45 18.11 6.56 -11.11
C MET A 45 16.68 6.90 -10.66
N MET A 46 16.18 6.21 -9.64
CA MET A 46 14.86 6.42 -9.03
C MET A 46 14.84 7.75 -8.27
N CYS A 47 14.98 8.87 -9.00
CA CYS A 47 15.18 10.19 -8.39
C CYS A 47 13.89 10.86 -7.93
N CYS A 48 12.78 10.39 -8.45
CA CYS A 48 11.63 11.23 -8.70
C CYS A 48 10.41 10.30 -8.66
N ASN A 49 9.67 10.34 -7.55
CA ASN A 49 8.49 9.50 -7.27
C ASN A 49 7.25 9.99 -8.05
N SER A 50 7.43 10.32 -9.31
CA SER A 50 6.36 10.85 -10.16
C SER A 50 5.47 9.72 -10.65
N VAL A 51 4.18 9.82 -10.34
CA VAL A 51 3.12 8.94 -10.82
C VAL A 51 1.97 9.82 -11.31
N SER A 52 1.46 9.54 -12.51
CA SER A 52 0.34 10.23 -13.13
C SER A 52 -0.61 9.23 -13.77
N ARG A 53 -1.88 9.59 -13.93
CA ARG A 53 -2.83 8.82 -14.75
C ARG A 53 -2.78 9.20 -16.22
N GLU A 54 -2.13 10.32 -16.50
CA GLU A 54 -2.02 10.90 -17.84
C GLU A 54 -0.57 10.83 -18.32
N PRO A 55 -0.36 10.67 -19.64
CA PRO A 55 0.97 10.77 -20.21
C PRO A 55 1.54 12.17 -19.98
N GLY A 56 2.84 12.24 -19.73
CA GLY A 56 3.49 13.51 -19.44
C GLY A 56 4.97 13.33 -19.22
N ARG A 57 5.59 14.31 -18.58
CA ARG A 57 7.00 14.27 -18.20
C ARG A 57 7.14 14.36 -16.68
N CYS A 58 8.14 13.68 -16.12
CA CYS A 58 8.50 13.86 -14.72
C CYS A 58 9.21 15.20 -14.50
N ALA A 59 9.46 15.57 -13.24
CA ALA A 59 10.18 16.79 -12.87
C ALA A 59 11.60 16.90 -13.50
N CYS A 60 12.19 15.78 -13.90
CA CYS A 60 13.48 15.73 -14.60
C CYS A 60 13.34 15.90 -16.12
N ASN A 61 12.16 16.27 -16.62
CA ASN A 61 11.84 16.44 -18.04
C ASN A 61 11.95 15.16 -18.88
N VAL A 62 11.96 13.99 -18.24
CA VAL A 62 11.96 12.67 -18.89
C VAL A 62 10.51 12.22 -19.11
N PRO A 63 10.17 11.62 -20.27
CA PRO A 63 8.83 11.09 -20.51
C PRO A 63 8.48 10.01 -19.48
N LEU A 64 7.26 10.08 -18.94
CA LEU A 64 6.73 9.03 -18.09
C LEU A 64 6.53 7.75 -18.91
N ARG A 65 6.87 6.62 -18.30
CA ARG A 65 6.67 5.29 -18.88
C ARG A 65 5.34 4.73 -18.40
N LYS A 66 4.63 4.05 -19.29
CA LYS A 66 3.41 3.35 -18.89
C LYS A 66 3.80 2.14 -18.05
N GLY A 67 2.93 1.80 -17.11
CA GLY A 67 3.08 0.62 -16.29
C GLY A 67 1.76 0.22 -15.67
N ASN A 68 1.69 -1.01 -15.18
CA ASN A 68 0.50 -1.52 -14.53
C ASN A 68 0.75 -1.70 -13.04
N VAL A 69 -0.19 -1.24 -12.23
CA VAL A 69 -0.13 -1.41 -10.78
C VAL A 69 -0.29 -2.89 -10.45
N SER A 70 0.79 -3.55 -10.02
CA SER A 70 0.74 -4.97 -9.67
C SER A 70 0.25 -5.19 -8.24
N ARG A 71 0.54 -4.25 -7.33
CA ARG A 71 0.21 -4.36 -5.91
C ARG A 71 0.38 -3.00 -5.23
N ILE A 72 -0.34 -2.81 -4.14
CA ILE A 72 -0.31 -1.58 -3.33
C ILE A 72 -0.11 -2.00 -1.87
N ARG A 73 0.91 -1.46 -1.19
CA ARG A 73 1.18 -1.73 0.24
C ARG A 73 1.81 -0.52 0.92
N GLU A 74 1.40 -0.25 2.16
CA GLU A 74 2.08 0.69 3.08
C GLU A 74 2.32 2.09 2.48
N GLY A 75 1.37 2.63 1.71
CA GLY A 75 1.51 3.92 1.02
C GLY A 75 2.43 3.90 -0.21
N ALA A 76 2.89 2.71 -0.63
CA ALA A 76 3.64 2.50 -1.85
C ALA A 76 2.83 1.72 -2.90
N VAL A 77 2.93 2.17 -4.14
CA VAL A 77 2.35 1.53 -5.33
C VAL A 77 3.48 0.83 -6.07
N PHE A 78 3.34 -0.47 -6.30
CA PHE A 78 4.28 -1.25 -7.08
C PHE A 78 3.76 -1.33 -8.51
N VAL A 79 4.56 -0.82 -9.44
CA VAL A 79 4.20 -0.71 -10.84
C VAL A 79 5.18 -1.52 -11.68
N LYS A 80 4.64 -2.43 -12.50
CA LYS A 80 5.38 -3.11 -13.56
C LYS A 80 5.43 -2.20 -14.76
N ILE A 81 6.62 -1.68 -15.07
CA ILE A 81 6.86 -0.84 -16.24
C ILE A 81 6.98 -1.73 -17.47
N ASP A 82 6.69 -1.21 -18.67
CA ASP A 82 6.85 -1.91 -19.94
C ASP A 82 8.26 -2.53 -20.15
N ASP A 83 9.29 -2.04 -19.45
CA ASP A 83 10.64 -2.62 -19.41
C ASP A 83 10.72 -3.99 -18.67
N GLY A 84 9.61 -4.51 -18.17
CA GLY A 84 9.56 -5.73 -17.34
C GLY A 84 10.03 -5.55 -15.90
N ARG A 85 10.50 -4.34 -15.53
CA ARG A 85 10.97 -4.02 -14.18
C ARG A 85 9.80 -3.61 -13.28
N GLU A 86 9.70 -4.21 -12.11
CA GLU A 86 8.79 -3.76 -11.05
C GLU A 86 9.50 -2.71 -10.18
N LYS A 87 8.90 -1.52 -10.08
CA LYS A 87 9.40 -0.41 -9.27
C LYS A 87 8.36 -0.03 -8.21
N ARG A 88 8.85 0.29 -7.01
CA ARG A 88 8.01 0.84 -5.94
C ARG A 88 8.01 2.37 -6.01
N PHE A 89 6.83 2.97 -5.99
CA PHE A 89 6.65 4.41 -5.93
C PHE A 89 5.91 4.75 -4.63
N PHE A 90 6.52 5.61 -3.81
CA PHE A 90 5.88 6.10 -2.59
C PHE A 90 4.95 7.24 -2.95
N ILE A 91 3.65 7.08 -2.68
CA ILE A 91 2.71 8.18 -2.84
C ILE A 91 2.61 8.88 -1.49
N THR A 92 3.40 9.94 -1.33
CA THR A 92 3.26 10.86 -0.21
C THR A 92 2.07 11.76 -0.52
N ASN A 93 0.90 11.45 0.04
CA ASN A 93 -0.21 12.39 0.07
C ASN A 93 0.20 13.53 1.03
N ARG A 94 0.62 14.66 0.47
CA ARG A 94 0.93 15.87 1.24
C ARG A 94 -0.16 16.89 1.02
#